data_AF-A4BTD2-F1
#
_entry.id   AF-A4BTD2-F1
#
_cell.length_a   1.000
_cell.length_b   1.000
_cell.length_c   1.000
_cell.angle_alpha   90.00
_cell.angle_beta   90.00
_cell.angle_gamma   90.00
#
_symmetry.space_group_name_H-M   'P 1'
#
loop_
_entity.id
_entity.type
_entity.pdbx_description
1 polymer ?
#
loop_
_entity_poly.entity_id
_entity_poly.type
_entity_poly.pdbx_seq_one_letter_code
_entity_poly.pdbx_strand_id
1 'polypeptide(L)'
;MTVTWAEELARHRIWVAAIAPGFYNTRMVAAMPAKVLDKIKAKIPLGRLADPNEIGHSVVYLFENDYFNGRVLEAGGGCVCREAPTASLIPVLAE
;
A
#
# COMPACT_ATOMS: atom_id res chain seq x y z
N MET A 1 13.75 -0.80 6.78
CA MET A 1 13.39 -2.06 7.47
C MET A 1 13.48 -3.27 6.55
N THR A 2 12.77 -3.30 5.41
CA THR A 2 12.71 -4.48 4.53
C THR A 2 14.07 -5.00 4.06
N VAL A 3 15.00 -4.10 3.66
CA VAL A 3 16.36 -4.46 3.24
C VAL A 3 17.15 -5.09 4.39
N THR A 4 17.15 -4.45 5.56
CA THR A 4 17.88 -4.92 6.75
C THR A 4 17.41 -6.30 7.19
N TRP A 5 16.10 -6.56 7.20
CA TRP A 5 15.57 -7.87 7.55
C TRP A 5 15.89 -8.93 6.50
N ALA A 6 15.88 -8.58 5.22
CA ALA A 6 16.29 -9.50 4.17
C ALA A 6 17.74 -9.96 4.33
N GLU A 7 18.64 -9.05 4.71
CA GLU A 7 20.06 -9.37 4.96
C GLU A 7 20.23 -10.23 6.23
N GLU A 8 19.60 -9.86 7.34
CA GLU A 8 19.75 -10.55 8.63
C GLU A 8 19.13 -11.95 8.66
N LEU A 9 18.04 -12.14 7.92
CA LEU A 9 17.27 -13.39 7.88
C LEU A 9 17.68 -14.32 6.73
N ALA A 10 18.52 -13.86 5.79
CA ALA A 10 19.02 -14.68 4.69
C ALA A 10 19.73 -15.95 5.17
N ARG A 11 20.50 -15.87 6.27
CA ARG A 11 21.17 -17.04 6.89
C ARG A 11 20.20 -18.14 7.37
N HIS A 12 18.95 -17.77 7.64
CA HIS A 12 17.89 -18.69 8.04
C HIS A 12 17.04 -19.18 6.85
N ARG A 13 17.41 -18.81 5.62
CA ARG A 13 16.62 -19.06 4.39
C ARG A 13 15.21 -18.47 4.48
N ILE A 14 15.10 -17.31 5.12
CA ILE A 14 13.87 -16.53 5.20
C ILE A 14 14.04 -15.30 4.29
N TRP A 15 13.03 -15.08 3.48
CA TRP A 15 12.95 -14.00 2.51
C TRP A 15 11.92 -12.99 3.00
N VAL A 16 12.18 -11.72 2.70
CA VAL A 16 11.42 -10.60 3.25
C VAL A 16 11.01 -9.68 2.12
N ALA A 17 9.71 -9.45 2.01
CA ALA A 17 9.12 -8.51 1.08
C ALA A 17 8.13 -7.62 1.83
N ALA A 18 7.93 -6.41 1.31
CA ALA A 18 6.89 -5.52 1.81
C ALA A 18 5.97 -5.12 0.66
N ILE A 19 4.70 -4.87 0.99
CA ILE A 19 3.71 -4.31 0.06
C ILE A 19 3.39 -2.91 0.56
N ALA A 20 3.52 -1.92 -0.31
CA ALA A 20 3.07 -0.56 -0.08
C ALA A 20 1.73 -0.36 -0.82
N PRO A 21 0.58 -0.58 -0.13
CA PRO A 21 -0.72 -0.39 -0.74
C PRO A 21 -1.03 1.10 -0.93
N GLY A 22 -1.76 1.40 -2.01
CA GLY A 22 -2.46 2.68 -2.15
C GLY A 22 -3.79 2.69 -1.40
N PHE A 23 -4.80 3.35 -1.98
CA PHE A 23 -6.13 3.42 -1.40
C PHE A 23 -7.00 2.22 -1.80
N TYR A 24 -7.29 1.37 -0.82
CA TYR A 24 -8.20 0.23 -0.95
C TYR A 24 -9.54 0.52 -0.29
N ASN A 25 -10.61 -0.08 -0.80
CA ASN A 25 -11.97 0.04 -0.25
C ASN A 25 -12.14 -0.77 1.04
N THR A 26 -11.37 -0.42 2.07
CA THR A 26 -11.46 -0.99 3.41
C THR A 26 -12.50 -0.24 4.25
N ARG A 27 -12.96 -0.83 5.35
CA ARG A 27 -13.91 -0.19 6.28
C ARG A 27 -13.47 1.21 6.73
N MET A 28 -12.17 1.41 6.91
CA MET A 28 -11.58 2.70 7.29
C MET A 28 -11.77 3.76 6.20
N VAL A 29 -11.54 3.40 4.93
CA VAL A 29 -11.69 4.32 3.80
C VAL A 29 -13.17 4.56 3.52
N ALA A 30 -14.02 3.53 3.62
CA ALA A 30 -15.46 3.65 3.43
C ALA A 30 -16.16 4.56 4.46
N ALA A 31 -15.59 4.69 5.66
CA ALA A 31 -16.11 5.61 6.68
C ALA A 31 -15.81 7.09 6.41
N MET A 32 -15.00 7.41 5.39
CA MET A 32 -14.65 8.79 5.05
C MET A 32 -15.81 9.52 4.35
N PRO A 33 -15.94 10.85 4.53
CA PRO A 33 -16.93 11.65 3.82
C PRO A 33 -16.80 11.52 2.29
N ALA A 34 -17.93 11.43 1.58
CA ALA A 34 -17.97 11.25 0.12
C ALA A 34 -17.11 12.25 -0.65
N LYS A 35 -17.11 13.53 -0.21
CA LYS A 35 -16.30 14.60 -0.82
C LYS A 35 -14.79 14.35 -0.74
N VAL A 36 -14.32 13.62 0.27
CA VAL A 36 -12.90 13.23 0.42
C VAL A 36 -12.59 12.02 -0.47
N LEU A 37 -13.50 11.05 -0.52
CA LEU A 37 -13.38 9.87 -1.38
C LEU A 37 -13.27 10.24 -2.86
N ASP A 38 -14.09 11.18 -3.33
CA ASP A 38 -14.06 11.62 -4.73
C ASP A 38 -12.75 12.34 -5.07
N LYS A 39 -12.21 13.13 -4.13
CA LYS A 39 -10.87 13.74 -4.27
C LYS A 39 -9.76 12.70 -4.32
N ILE A 40 -9.86 11.64 -3.53
CA ILE A 40 -8.88 10.55 -3.55
C ILE A 40 -8.95 9.81 -4.88
N LYS A 41 -10.15 9.42 -5.34
CA LYS A 41 -10.34 8.76 -6.64
C LYS A 41 -9.79 9.59 -7.80
N ALA A 42 -9.99 10.91 -7.79
CA ALA A 42 -9.47 11.81 -8.81
C ALA A 42 -7.93 11.89 -8.84
N LYS A 43 -7.24 11.60 -7.72
CA LYS A 43 -5.78 11.55 -7.66
C LYS A 43 -5.20 10.20 -8.10
N ILE A 44 -6.01 9.15 -8.11
CA ILE A 44 -5.58 7.82 -8.56
C ILE A 44 -5.65 7.79 -10.08
N PRO A 45 -4.55 7.53 -10.80
CA PRO A 45 -4.58 7.45 -12.27
C PRO A 45 -5.55 6.41 -12.82
N LEU A 46 -5.78 5.30 -12.09
CA LEU A 46 -6.81 4.31 -12.41
C LEU A 46 -8.25 4.77 -12.11
N GLY A 47 -8.45 5.93 -11.49
CA GLY A 47 -9.75 6.56 -11.26
C GLY A 47 -10.65 5.87 -10.24
N ARG A 48 -10.17 4.82 -9.56
CA ARG A 48 -10.95 4.02 -8.60
C ARG A 48 -10.13 3.63 -7.39
N LEU A 49 -10.83 3.30 -6.31
CA LEU A 49 -10.26 2.57 -5.19
C LEU A 49 -10.00 1.12 -5.61
N ALA A 50 -8.94 0.53 -5.09
CA ALA A 50 -8.68 -0.90 -5.28
C ALA A 50 -9.63 -1.73 -4.40
N ASP A 51 -10.05 -2.89 -4.91
CA ASP A 51 -10.78 -3.88 -4.12
C ASP A 51 -9.80 -4.53 -3.12
N PRO A 52 -10.17 -4.72 -1.85
CA PRO A 52 -9.31 -5.37 -0.86
C PRO A 52 -8.76 -6.73 -1.32
N ASN A 53 -9.48 -7.48 -2.15
CA ASN A 53 -9.01 -8.77 -2.68
C ASN A 53 -7.86 -8.60 -3.69
N GLU A 54 -7.74 -7.44 -4.35
CA GLU A 54 -6.63 -7.16 -5.28
C GLU A 54 -5.27 -7.15 -4.58
N ILE A 55 -5.20 -6.88 -3.27
CA ILE A 55 -3.94 -6.99 -2.51
C ILE A 55 -3.48 -8.45 -2.39
N GLY A 56 -4.41 -9.40 -2.40
CA GLY A 56 -4.11 -10.83 -2.34
C GLY A 56 -3.32 -11.28 -3.56
N HIS A 57 -3.61 -10.73 -4.74
CA HIS A 57 -2.82 -10.99 -5.94
C HIS A 57 -1.38 -10.48 -5.82
N SER A 58 -1.18 -9.33 -5.17
CA SER A 58 0.17 -8.83 -4.87
C SER A 58 0.95 -9.77 -3.96
N VAL A 59 0.27 -10.38 -2.97
CA VAL A 59 0.87 -11.38 -2.09
C VAL A 59 1.25 -12.64 -2.86
N VAL A 60 0.34 -13.16 -3.70
CA VAL A 60 0.62 -14.35 -4.54
C VAL A 60 1.81 -14.10 -5.46
N TYR A 61 1.87 -12.93 -6.11
CA TYR A 61 3.01 -12.55 -6.95
C TYR A 61 4.35 -12.60 -6.22
N LEU A 62 4.39 -12.19 -4.94
CA LEU A 62 5.60 -12.30 -4.13
C LEU A 62 5.97 -13.77 -3.90
N PHE A 63 5.00 -14.63 -3.58
CA PHE A 63 5.21 -16.08 -3.38
C PHE A 63 5.61 -16.86 -4.63
N GLU A 64 5.27 -16.37 -5.81
CA GLU A 64 5.68 -17.00 -7.07
C GLU A 64 7.11 -16.61 -7.49
N ASN A 65 7.70 -15.58 -6.87
CA ASN A 65 9.02 -15.06 -7.25
C ASN A 65 10.06 -15.26 -6.14
N ASP A 66 10.77 -16.39 -6.20
CA ASP A 66 11.85 -16.75 -5.26
C ASP A 66 13.02 -15.76 -5.24
N TYR A 67 13.17 -14.91 -6.26
CA TYR A 67 14.22 -13.91 -6.34
C TYR A 67 13.82 -12.55 -5.75
N PHE A 68 12.53 -12.36 -5.43
CA PHE A 68 12.05 -11.11 -4.85
C PHE A 68 12.34 -11.06 -3.35
N ASN A 69 13.45 -10.43 -2.96
CA ASN A 69 13.86 -10.27 -1.56
C ASN A 69 14.37 -8.85 -1.27
N GLY A 70 14.05 -8.33 -0.09
CA GLY A 70 14.48 -7.02 0.40
C GLY A 70 13.86 -5.82 -0.30
N ARG A 71 12.81 -6.03 -1.09
CA ARG A 71 12.16 -4.99 -1.90
C ARG A 71 10.72 -4.73 -1.49
N VAL A 72 10.23 -3.56 -1.89
CA VAL A 72 8.85 -3.11 -1.65
C VAL A 72 8.10 -3.15 -2.97
N LEU A 73 6.96 -3.81 -2.98
CA LEU A 73 6.02 -3.82 -4.09
C LEU A 73 5.02 -2.68 -3.90
N GLU A 74 5.04 -1.70 -4.81
CA GLU A 74 4.08 -0.60 -4.80
C GLU A 74 2.76 -1.01 -5.48
N ALA A 75 1.73 -1.24 -4.68
CA ALA A 75 0.40 -1.64 -5.13
C ALA A 75 -0.57 -0.45 -5.03
N GLY A 76 -0.25 0.63 -5.76
CA GLY A 76 -0.94 1.92 -5.66
C GLY A 76 -1.77 2.32 -6.88
N GLY A 77 -1.89 1.51 -7.93
CA GLY A 77 -2.67 1.89 -9.11
C GLY A 77 -2.18 3.18 -9.79
N GLY A 78 -0.87 3.45 -9.70
CA GLY A 78 -0.24 4.69 -10.21
C GLY A 78 -0.29 5.88 -9.25
N CYS A 79 -1.02 5.81 -8.13
CA CYS A 79 -0.82 6.77 -7.05
C CYS A 79 0.39 6.32 -6.21
N VAL A 80 1.49 7.06 -6.33
CA VAL A 80 2.58 6.91 -5.37
C VAL A 80 2.10 7.51 -4.06
N CYS A 81 2.40 6.88 -2.93
CA CYS A 81 2.39 7.54 -1.62
C CYS A 81 3.50 8.61 -1.57
N ARG A 82 3.48 9.56 -2.50
CA ARG A 82 4.17 10.84 -2.37
C ARG A 82 3.45 11.54 -1.25
N GLU A 83 4.19 11.87 -0.18
CA GLU A 83 3.74 12.60 1.01
C GLU A 83 2.27 12.96 0.93
N ALA A 84 1.40 12.16 1.58
CA ALA A 84 0.14 12.72 2.02
C ALA A 84 0.54 14.03 2.71
N PRO A 85 0.06 15.22 2.29
CA PRO A 85 0.53 16.47 2.85
C PRO A 85 0.31 16.36 4.36
N THR A 86 1.39 16.14 5.10
CA THR A 86 1.35 15.73 6.50
C THR A 86 0.67 16.81 7.36
N ALA A 87 0.50 18.01 6.80
CA ALA A 87 -0.21 19.12 7.39
C ALA A 87 -1.76 19.08 7.27
N SER A 88 -2.39 18.32 6.37
CA SER A 88 -3.84 18.46 6.10
C SER A 88 -4.75 17.33 6.59
N LEU A 89 -4.19 16.22 7.07
CA LEU A 89 -4.97 15.05 7.54
C LEU A 89 -4.94 14.84 9.05
N ILE A 90 -4.02 15.47 9.78
CA ILE A 90 -3.97 15.43 11.25
C ILE A 90 -5.24 16.02 11.92
N PRO A 91 -5.92 17.07 11.39
CA PRO A 91 -7.10 17.62 12.07
C PRO A 91 -8.34 16.73 12.00
N VAL A 92 -8.39 15.74 11.10
CA VAL A 92 -9.60 14.92 10.87
C VAL A 92 -9.66 13.68 11.78
N LEU A 93 -8.56 13.35 12.47
CA LEU A 93 -8.50 12.24 13.43
C LEU A 93 -8.40 12.71 14.89
N ALA A 94 -8.52 14.03 15.12
CA ALA A 94 -8.46 14.66 16.43
C ALA A 94 -9.83 15.13 16.96
N GLU A 95 -10.93 14.78 16.27
CA GLU A 95 -12.32 14.95 16.72
C GLU A 95 -13.05 13.61 16.74
#